data_AF-A0AAW2NYL6-F1
#
_entry.id   AF-A0AAW2NYL6-F1
#
_cell.length_a   1.000
_cell.length_b   1.000
_cell.length_c   1.000
_cell.angle_alpha   90.00
_cell.angle_beta   90.00
_cell.angle_gamma   90.00
#
_symmetry.space_group_name_H-M   'P 1'
#
loop_
_entity.id
_entity.type
_entity.pdbx_description
1 polymer ?
#
loop_
_entity_poly.entity_id
_entity_poly.type
_entity_poly.pdbx_seq_one_letter_code
_entity_poly.pdbx_strand_id
1 'polypeptide(L)'
;MEKYALPLSDCRVKKTELVINRLHAVLHGIALLALLYYSLTSLTEIIKNNDTALLLPHLLILISELILSFIWLLSQASKWKPVIRKAYPERLPGDEKLPPIDVFICTADRNKEPCLQVMNTVISTMALDYPPDKLHVYLSDDAGSVATLQAIKQAFKFSKL
;
A
#
# COMPACT_ATOMS: atom_id res chain seq x y z
N MET A 1 -18.81 -29.75 -22.17
CA MET A 1 -19.94 -28.86 -21.82
C MET A 1 -19.60 -28.12 -20.53
N GLU A 2 -18.80 -27.05 -20.60
CA GLU A 2 -18.51 -26.17 -19.46
C GLU A 2 -19.75 -25.30 -19.18
N LYS A 3 -20.70 -25.85 -18.42
CA LYS A 3 -21.86 -25.09 -17.94
C LYS A 3 -21.41 -24.20 -16.78
N TYR A 4 -21.22 -22.92 -17.06
CA TYR A 4 -21.22 -21.80 -16.10
C TYR A 4 -20.27 -21.96 -14.90
N ALA A 5 -18.96 -21.90 -15.13
CA ALA A 5 -18.00 -21.73 -14.03
C ALA A 5 -18.24 -20.35 -13.38
N LEU A 6 -18.58 -20.35 -12.09
CA LEU A 6 -18.70 -19.12 -11.31
C LEU A 6 -17.36 -18.37 -11.28
N PRO A 7 -17.35 -17.02 -11.21
CA PRO A 7 -16.10 -16.27 -11.18
C PRO A 7 -15.29 -16.59 -9.91
N LEU A 8 -13.99 -16.78 -10.07
CA LEU A 8 -13.02 -17.01 -8.96
C LEU A 8 -12.76 -15.73 -8.16
N SER A 9 -12.94 -14.57 -8.77
CA SER A 9 -12.86 -13.27 -8.11
C SER A 9 -13.83 -12.28 -8.74
N ASP A 10 -14.27 -11.30 -7.95
CA ASP A 10 -15.11 -10.18 -8.39
C ASP A 10 -14.43 -8.85 -8.03
N CYS A 11 -14.58 -7.86 -8.89
CA CYS A 11 -14.09 -6.51 -8.68
C CYS A 11 -15.22 -5.51 -8.87
N ARG A 12 -15.65 -4.87 -7.77
CA ARG A 12 -16.78 -3.97 -7.76
C ARG A 12 -16.37 -2.56 -7.39
N VAL A 13 -16.89 -1.59 -8.13
CA VAL A 13 -16.70 -0.17 -7.82
C VAL A 13 -17.57 0.20 -6.62
N LYS A 14 -16.96 0.88 -5.64
CA LYS A 14 -17.68 1.45 -4.50
C LYS A 14 -18.43 2.70 -4.96
N LYS A 15 -19.67 2.53 -5.46
CA LYS A 15 -20.45 3.61 -6.09
C LYS A 15 -20.66 4.82 -5.16
N THR A 16 -20.98 4.59 -3.90
CA THR A 16 -21.20 5.66 -2.92
C THR A 16 -19.92 6.47 -2.68
N GLU A 17 -18.80 5.79 -2.40
CA GLU A 17 -17.49 6.46 -2.23
C GLU A 17 -17.03 7.17 -3.50
N LEU A 18 -17.30 6.60 -4.69
CA LEU A 18 -16.98 7.24 -5.96
C LEU A 18 -17.69 8.60 -6.10
N VAL A 19 -18.99 8.66 -5.78
CA VAL A 19 -19.75 9.92 -5.85
C VAL A 19 -19.24 10.91 -4.82
N ILE A 20 -19.06 10.48 -3.56
CA ILE A 20 -18.54 11.33 -2.48
C ILE A 20 -17.16 11.89 -2.84
N ASN A 21 -16.23 11.04 -3.30
CA ASN A 21 -14.87 11.45 -3.64
C ASN A 21 -14.84 12.45 -4.79
N ARG A 22 -15.68 12.27 -5.82
CA ARG A 22 -15.76 13.21 -6.94
C ARG A 22 -16.35 14.55 -6.53
N LEU A 23 -17.41 14.54 -5.73
CA LEU A 23 -17.98 15.78 -5.19
C LEU A 23 -16.98 16.52 -4.32
N HIS A 24 -16.32 15.81 -3.40
CA HIS A 24 -15.25 16.36 -2.57
C HIS A 24 -14.11 16.93 -3.42
N ALA A 25 -13.66 16.21 -4.46
CA ALA A 25 -12.59 16.66 -5.34
C ALA A 25 -12.96 17.96 -6.09
N VAL A 26 -14.20 18.06 -6.59
CA VAL A 26 -14.68 19.26 -7.28
C VAL A 26 -14.78 20.43 -6.30
N LEU A 27 -15.39 20.25 -5.14
CA LEU A 27 -15.54 21.32 -4.13
C LEU A 27 -14.18 21.81 -3.62
N HIS A 28 -13.27 20.88 -3.30
CA HIS A 28 -11.93 21.22 -2.85
C HIS A 28 -11.11 21.89 -3.97
N GLY A 29 -11.26 21.44 -5.21
CA GLY A 29 -10.63 22.07 -6.37
C GLY A 29 -11.09 23.52 -6.57
N ILE A 30 -12.39 23.81 -6.41
CA ILE A 30 -12.91 25.18 -6.46
C ILE A 30 -12.32 26.04 -5.34
N ALA A 31 -12.30 25.54 -4.10
CA ALA A 31 -11.74 26.27 -2.96
C ALA A 31 -10.24 26.58 -3.15
N LEU A 32 -9.49 25.62 -3.68
CA LEU A 32 -8.07 25.74 -3.96
C LEU A 32 -7.80 26.74 -5.09
N LEU A 33 -8.59 26.73 -6.16
CA LEU A 33 -8.51 27.72 -7.23
C LEU A 33 -8.83 29.14 -6.72
N ALA A 34 -9.84 29.29 -5.85
CA ALA A 34 -10.16 30.57 -5.24
C ALA A 34 -9.02 31.09 -4.34
N LEU A 35 -8.38 30.19 -3.59
CA LEU A 35 -7.24 30.51 -2.74
C LEU A 35 -6.01 30.92 -3.57
N LEU A 36 -5.67 30.18 -4.62
CA LEU A 36 -4.58 30.55 -5.54
C LEU A 36 -4.85 31.88 -6.25
N TYR A 37 -6.11 32.13 -6.64
CA TYR A 37 -6.51 33.41 -7.24
C TYR A 37 -6.31 34.56 -6.24
N TYR A 38 -6.77 34.40 -5.00
CA TYR A 38 -6.56 35.39 -3.94
C TYR A 38 -5.07 35.67 -3.72
N SER A 39 -4.26 34.63 -3.54
CA SER A 39 -2.82 34.76 -3.33
C SER A 39 -2.11 35.45 -4.51
N LEU A 40 -2.53 35.17 -5.75
CA LEU A 40 -2.00 35.85 -6.92
C LEU A 40 -2.39 37.34 -6.96
N THR A 41 -3.65 37.67 -6.69
CA THR A 41 -4.10 39.07 -6.64
C THR A 41 -3.38 39.87 -5.55
N SER A 42 -3.25 39.30 -4.35
CA SER A 42 -2.51 39.92 -3.24
C SER A 42 -1.03 40.16 -3.60
N LEU A 43 -0.37 39.19 -4.26
CA LEU A 43 1.00 39.36 -4.73
C LEU A 43 1.10 40.50 -5.77
N THR A 44 0.15 40.59 -6.71
CA THR A 44 0.14 41.68 -7.70
C THR A 44 -0.06 43.06 -7.08
N GLU A 45 -0.87 43.18 -6.02
CA GLU A 45 -1.06 44.43 -5.28
C GLU A 45 0.22 44.85 -4.54
N ILE A 46 0.90 43.91 -3.89
CA ILE A 46 2.19 44.16 -3.20
C ILE A 46 3.26 44.61 -4.18
N ILE A 47 3.35 43.97 -5.35
CA ILE A 47 4.28 44.37 -6.41
C ILE A 47 3.97 45.78 -6.90
N LYS A 48 2.68 46.13 -7.06
CA LYS A 48 2.26 47.46 -7.50
C LYS A 48 2.58 48.55 -6.47
N ASN A 49 2.43 48.26 -5.18
CA ASN A 49 2.71 49.20 -4.08
C ASN A 49 4.20 49.27 -3.71
N ASN A 50 5.04 48.41 -4.30
CA ASN A 50 6.49 48.36 -4.09
C ASN A 50 6.89 48.04 -2.62
N ASP A 51 6.05 47.27 -1.91
CA ASP A 51 6.26 46.89 -0.50
C ASP A 51 7.24 45.72 -0.37
N THR A 52 8.55 46.02 -0.34
CA THR A 52 9.63 45.01 -0.33
C THR A 52 9.62 44.10 0.90
N ALA A 53 9.14 44.59 2.04
CA ALA A 53 9.09 43.82 3.29
C ALA A 53 8.07 42.67 3.25
N LEU A 54 6.99 42.81 2.46
CA LEU A 54 5.91 41.83 2.38
C LEU A 54 6.05 40.87 1.20
N LEU A 55 6.89 41.18 0.22
CA LEU A 55 7.08 40.37 -1.00
C LEU A 55 7.58 38.96 -0.69
N LEU A 56 8.67 38.82 0.09
CA LEU A 56 9.29 37.53 0.36
C LEU A 56 8.34 36.55 1.10
N PRO A 57 7.65 36.94 2.19
CA PRO A 57 6.67 36.08 2.84
C PRO A 57 5.53 35.64 1.91
N HIS A 58 4.97 36.53 1.09
CA HIS A 58 3.86 36.20 0.19
C HIS A 58 4.30 35.27 -0.95
N LEU A 59 5.54 35.42 -1.44
CA LEU A 59 6.11 34.49 -2.41
C LEU A 59 6.28 33.08 -1.82
N LEU A 60 6.77 32.98 -0.58
CA LEU A 60 6.91 31.68 0.10
C LEU A 60 5.55 31.02 0.33
N ILE A 61 4.53 31.79 0.71
CA ILE A 61 3.15 31.30 0.84
C ILE A 61 2.65 30.77 -0.49
N LEU A 62 2.78 31.53 -1.58
CA LEU A 62 2.34 31.11 -2.92
C LEU A 62 3.05 29.83 -3.38
N ILE A 63 4.37 29.71 -3.15
CA ILE A 63 5.13 28.50 -3.49
C ILE A 63 4.62 27.30 -2.68
N SER A 64 4.40 27.48 -1.38
CA SER A 64 3.84 26.43 -0.52
C SER A 64 2.46 25.96 -0.99
N GLU A 65 1.58 26.91 -1.32
CA GLU A 65 0.24 26.64 -1.84
C GLU A 65 0.29 25.87 -3.16
N LEU A 66 1.18 26.24 -4.10
CA LEU A 66 1.36 25.52 -5.35
C LEU A 66 1.84 24.08 -5.13
N ILE A 67 2.82 23.87 -4.23
CA ILE A 67 3.33 22.54 -3.91
C ILE A 67 2.24 21.67 -3.28
N LEU A 68 1.55 22.18 -2.26
CA LEU A 68 0.46 21.47 -1.59
C LEU A 68 -0.69 21.16 -2.55
N SER A 69 -1.01 22.11 -3.43
CA SER A 69 -2.02 21.94 -4.48
C SER A 69 -1.66 20.84 -5.47
N PHE A 70 -0.38 20.78 -5.87
CA PHE A 70 0.14 19.76 -6.76
C PHE A 70 0.11 18.37 -6.10
N ILE A 71 0.56 18.25 -4.84
CA ILE A 71 0.47 17.00 -4.08
C ILE A 71 -0.98 16.55 -3.96
N TRP A 72 -1.90 17.47 -3.65
CA TRP A 72 -3.33 17.17 -3.58
C TRP A 72 -3.88 16.67 -4.92
N LEU A 73 -3.51 17.30 -6.05
CA LEU A 73 -3.94 16.90 -7.38
C LEU A 73 -3.48 15.47 -7.71
N LEU A 74 -2.21 15.15 -7.43
CA LEU A 74 -1.68 13.80 -7.60
C LEU A 74 -2.43 12.77 -6.73
N SER A 75 -2.85 13.16 -5.53
CA SER A 75 -3.62 12.28 -4.64
C SER A 75 -5.04 11.96 -5.15
N GLN A 76 -5.60 12.74 -6.09
CA GLN A 76 -6.94 12.47 -6.62
C GLN A 76 -6.99 11.20 -7.48
N ALA A 77 -5.88 10.81 -8.09
CA ALA A 77 -5.80 9.63 -8.95
C ALA A 77 -6.23 8.35 -8.19
N SER A 78 -5.81 8.19 -6.93
CA SER A 78 -6.16 7.01 -6.12
C SER A 78 -7.62 7.03 -5.64
N LYS A 79 -8.23 8.21 -5.52
CA LYS A 79 -9.60 8.42 -5.01
C LYS A 79 -10.67 8.43 -6.10
N TRP A 80 -10.30 8.56 -7.37
CA TRP A 80 -11.24 8.78 -8.47
C TRP A 80 -12.21 7.62 -8.74
N LYS A 81 -11.74 6.38 -8.56
CA LYS A 81 -12.53 5.16 -8.81
C LYS A 81 -12.16 4.04 -7.81
N PRO A 82 -12.61 4.14 -6.55
CA PRO A 82 -12.33 3.11 -5.55
C PRO A 82 -13.00 1.78 -5.92
N VAL A 83 -12.24 0.69 -5.81
CA VAL A 83 -12.69 -0.67 -6.11
C VAL A 83 -12.49 -1.60 -4.92
N ILE A 84 -13.41 -2.54 -4.72
CA ILE A 84 -13.27 -3.68 -3.82
C ILE A 84 -13.00 -4.91 -4.68
N ARG A 85 -12.03 -5.72 -4.27
CA ARG A 85 -11.78 -7.05 -4.83
C ARG A 85 -12.20 -8.10 -3.82
N LYS A 86 -12.97 -9.10 -4.26
CA LYS A 86 -13.35 -10.26 -3.44
C LYS A 86 -12.90 -11.52 -4.18
N ALA A 87 -12.10 -12.35 -3.51
CA ALA A 87 -11.77 -13.69 -3.98
C ALA A 87 -12.79 -14.70 -3.44
N TYR A 88 -12.97 -15.81 -4.15
CA TYR A 88 -13.83 -16.93 -3.76
C TYR A 88 -12.99 -18.22 -3.71
N PRO A 89 -12.21 -18.44 -2.63
CA PRO A 89 -11.34 -19.61 -2.50
C PRO A 89 -12.11 -20.94 -2.63
N GLU A 90 -13.37 -20.97 -2.21
CA GLU A 90 -14.25 -22.14 -2.30
C GLU A 90 -14.57 -22.57 -3.74
N ARG A 91 -14.26 -21.73 -4.72
CA ARG A 91 -14.47 -22.01 -6.15
C ARG A 91 -13.18 -22.40 -6.87
N LEU A 92 -12.06 -22.42 -6.16
CA LEU A 92 -10.78 -22.83 -6.74
C LEU A 92 -10.87 -24.28 -7.22
N PRO A 93 -10.12 -24.63 -8.29
CA PRO A 93 -10.00 -26.02 -8.68
C PRO A 93 -9.33 -26.84 -7.57
N GLY A 94 -9.47 -28.17 -7.65
CA GLY A 94 -8.80 -29.09 -6.72
C GLY A 94 -7.28 -28.89 -6.67
N ASP A 95 -6.70 -29.30 -5.55
CA ASP A 95 -5.29 -29.18 -5.19
C ASP A 95 -4.34 -29.63 -6.31
N GLU A 96 -4.73 -30.64 -7.10
CA GLU A 96 -3.91 -31.13 -8.22
C GLU A 96 -3.65 -30.05 -9.29
N LYS A 97 -4.55 -29.08 -9.44
CA LYS A 97 -4.45 -27.98 -10.43
C LYS A 97 -3.82 -26.70 -9.87
N LEU A 98 -3.53 -26.65 -8.58
CA LEU A 98 -2.86 -25.50 -7.97
C LEU A 98 -1.39 -25.41 -8.44
N PRO A 99 -0.85 -24.19 -8.66
CA PRO A 99 0.55 -24.02 -9.05
C PRO A 99 1.52 -24.27 -7.87
N PRO A 100 2.80 -24.58 -8.10
CA PRO A 100 3.81 -24.46 -7.04
C PRO A 100 3.99 -23.00 -6.61
N ILE A 101 4.21 -22.77 -5.31
CA ILE A 101 4.44 -21.46 -4.70
C ILE A 101 5.71 -21.47 -3.84
N ASP A 102 6.49 -20.40 -3.96
CA ASP A 102 7.66 -20.14 -3.14
C ASP A 102 7.35 -18.99 -2.18
N VAL A 103 7.52 -19.22 -0.88
CA VAL A 103 7.43 -18.17 0.14
C VAL A 103 8.82 -17.80 0.60
N PHE A 104 9.22 -16.56 0.33
CA PHE A 104 10.48 -15.99 0.78
C PHE A 104 10.28 -15.16 2.04
N ILE A 105 11.01 -15.53 3.10
CA ILE A 105 11.08 -14.82 4.36
C ILE A 105 12.48 -14.20 4.43
N CYS A 106 12.56 -12.90 4.66
CA CYS A 106 13.84 -12.18 4.81
C CYS A 106 13.91 -11.59 6.22
N THR A 107 15.06 -11.70 6.85
CA THR A 107 15.36 -11.06 8.14
C THR A 107 16.73 -10.39 8.07
N ALA A 108 16.86 -9.23 8.69
CA ALA A 108 18.04 -8.38 8.57
C ALA A 108 18.63 -7.92 9.90
N ASP A 109 17.92 -8.04 11.03
CA ASP A 109 18.44 -7.63 12.33
C ASP A 109 17.74 -8.37 13.47
N ARG A 110 18.48 -9.24 14.18
CA ARG A 110 17.95 -10.03 15.32
C ARG A 110 17.38 -9.17 16.47
N ASN A 111 17.85 -7.93 16.64
CA ASN A 111 17.35 -7.07 17.72
C ASN A 111 15.99 -6.44 17.36
N LYS A 112 15.79 -6.10 16.09
CA LYS A 112 14.52 -5.55 15.58
C LYS A 112 13.52 -6.64 15.22
N GLU A 113 14.02 -7.79 14.78
CA GLU A 113 13.26 -8.97 14.37
C GLU A 113 13.70 -10.17 15.24
N PRO A 114 13.18 -10.27 16.48
CA PRO A 114 13.55 -11.34 17.39
C PRO A 114 13.37 -12.72 16.77
N CYS A 115 14.33 -13.63 16.97
CA CYS A 115 14.32 -14.93 16.30
C CYS A 115 13.06 -15.77 16.59
N LEU A 116 12.40 -15.57 17.73
CA LEU A 116 11.11 -16.22 18.00
C LEU A 116 10.02 -15.79 17.00
N GLN A 117 9.98 -14.51 16.61
CA GLN A 117 9.05 -14.03 15.60
C GLN A 117 9.37 -14.62 14.22
N VAL A 118 10.67 -14.72 13.89
CA VAL A 118 11.13 -15.35 12.65
C VAL A 118 10.74 -16.84 12.64
N MET A 119 10.97 -17.57 13.74
CA MET A 119 10.53 -18.97 13.89
C MET A 119 9.02 -19.11 13.70
N ASN A 120 8.22 -18.27 14.36
CA ASN A 120 6.77 -18.32 14.24
C ASN A 120 6.32 -18.05 12.79
N THR A 121 6.98 -17.13 12.09
CA THR A 121 6.69 -16.83 10.69
C THR A 121 6.99 -18.03 9.79
N VAL A 122 8.15 -18.68 9.98
CA VAL A 122 8.54 -19.88 9.23
C VAL A 122 7.56 -21.03 9.49
N ILE A 123 7.25 -21.33 10.76
CA ILE A 123 6.32 -22.41 11.11
C ILE A 123 4.91 -22.12 10.58
N SER A 124 4.41 -20.88 10.74
CA SER A 124 3.09 -20.49 10.23
C SER A 124 3.01 -20.61 8.70
N THR A 125 4.10 -20.30 8.00
CA THR A 125 4.18 -20.46 6.54
C THR A 125 4.19 -21.93 6.15
N MET A 126 4.93 -22.77 6.86
CA MET A 126 4.96 -24.23 6.61
C MET A 126 3.61 -24.90 6.90
N ALA A 127 2.77 -24.28 7.72
CA ALA A 127 1.42 -24.75 8.08
C ALA A 127 0.29 -24.13 7.23
N LEU A 128 0.62 -23.50 6.10
CA LEU A 128 -0.40 -23.02 5.16
C LEU A 128 -1.21 -24.20 4.62
N ASP A 129 -2.51 -23.99 4.45
CA ASP A 129 -3.43 -24.94 3.80
C ASP A 129 -3.17 -24.98 2.29
N TYR A 130 -2.08 -25.67 1.92
CA TYR A 130 -1.61 -25.81 0.55
C TYR A 130 -0.94 -27.18 0.35
N PRO A 131 -0.96 -27.75 -0.87
CA PRO A 131 -0.32 -29.04 -1.12
C PRO A 131 1.18 -29.01 -0.76
N PRO A 132 1.67 -29.95 0.08
CA PRO A 132 3.04 -29.90 0.61
C PRO A 132 4.11 -30.14 -0.46
N ASP A 133 3.77 -30.79 -1.57
CA ASP A 133 4.63 -30.98 -2.74
C ASP A 133 4.78 -29.71 -3.58
N LYS A 134 3.93 -28.69 -3.33
CA LYS A 134 3.86 -27.44 -4.09
C LYS A 134 4.20 -26.20 -3.26
N LEU A 135 4.38 -26.34 -1.95
CA LEU A 135 4.75 -25.26 -1.05
C LEU A 135 6.23 -25.35 -0.71
N HIS A 136 6.99 -24.31 -1.06
CA HIS A 136 8.41 -24.20 -0.71
C HIS A 136 8.64 -22.93 0.12
N VAL A 137 9.41 -23.06 1.20
CA VAL A 137 9.68 -21.96 2.13
C VAL A 137 11.17 -21.71 2.21
N TYR A 138 11.57 -20.47 1.95
CA TYR A 138 12.96 -20.01 1.96
C TYR A 138 13.15 -18.92 3.00
N LEU A 139 14.25 -18.98 3.74
CA LEU A 139 14.65 -17.95 4.69
C LEU A 139 16.00 -17.36 4.28
N SER A 140 16.04 -16.06 4.01
CA SER A 140 17.27 -15.27 3.88
C SER A 140 17.53 -14.53 5.19
N ASP A 141 18.73 -14.69 5.74
CA ASP A 141 19.21 -13.96 6.92
C ASP A 141 20.36 -13.05 6.50
N ASP A 142 20.05 -11.78 6.24
CA ASP A 142 20.98 -10.77 5.75
C ASP A 142 21.97 -10.34 6.84
N ALA A 143 21.65 -10.58 8.13
CA ALA A 143 22.57 -10.35 9.24
C ALA A 143 23.58 -11.49 9.43
N GLY A 144 23.36 -12.64 8.79
CA GLY A 144 24.16 -13.85 9.02
C GLY A 144 24.17 -14.28 10.48
N SER A 145 23.06 -14.11 11.21
CA SER A 145 23.00 -14.35 12.64
C SER A 145 23.03 -15.84 12.97
N VAL A 146 24.11 -16.28 13.62
CA VAL A 146 24.24 -17.65 14.16
C VAL A 146 23.02 -18.04 15.00
N ALA A 147 22.46 -17.05 15.71
CA ALA A 147 21.39 -17.28 16.64
C ALA A 147 20.02 -17.40 15.92
N THR A 148 19.83 -16.77 14.75
CA THR A 148 18.71 -17.07 13.82
C THR A 148 18.85 -18.47 13.26
N LEU A 149 20.04 -18.86 12.79
CA LEU A 149 20.29 -20.22 12.31
C LEU A 149 19.94 -21.28 13.36
N GLN A 150 20.35 -21.08 14.61
CA GLN A 150 20.01 -21.99 15.72
C GLN A 150 18.51 -22.03 16.00
N ALA A 151 17.86 -20.87 16.03
CA ALA A 151 16.41 -20.76 16.24
C ALA A 151 15.63 -21.54 15.18
N ILE A 152 16.01 -21.41 13.91
CA ILE A 152 15.37 -22.12 12.81
C ILE A 152 15.60 -23.64 12.86
N LYS A 153 16.78 -24.08 13.30
CA LYS A 153 17.00 -25.51 13.58
C LYS A 153 16.04 -26.04 14.65
N GLN A 154 15.70 -25.24 15.66
CA GLN A 154 14.70 -25.64 16.66
C GLN A 154 13.28 -25.60 16.09
N ALA A 155 12.94 -24.60 15.29
CA ALA A 155 11.65 -24.54 14.59
C ALA A 155 11.44 -25.75 13.67
N PHE A 156 12.47 -26.16 12.94
CA PHE A 156 12.43 -27.36 12.10
C PHE A 156 12.15 -28.64 12.91
N LYS A 157 12.80 -28.80 14.07
CA LYS A 157 12.53 -29.93 14.97
C LYS A 157 11.09 -29.90 15.49
N PHE A 158 10.62 -28.72 15.87
CA PHE A 158 9.26 -28.52 16.36
C PHE A 158 8.21 -28.83 15.27
N SER A 159 8.44 -28.41 14.02
CA SER A 159 7.51 -28.64 12.90
C SER A 159 7.30 -30.10 12.51
N LYS A 160 8.11 -31.03 13.04
CA LYS A 160 8.00 -32.47 12.81
C LYS A 160 7.16 -33.19 13.87
N LEU A 161 6.81 -32.51 14.97
CA LEU A 161 5.94 -33.02 16.02
C LEU A 161 4.49 -32.93 15.57
#